data_AF-A0A9C7GBQ1-F1
#
_entry.id   AF-A0A9C7GBQ1-F1
#
_cell.length_a   1.000
_cell.length_b   1.000
_cell.length_c   1.000
_cell.angle_alpha   90.00
_cell.angle_beta   90.00
_cell.angle_gamma   90.00
#
_symmetry.space_group_name_H-M   'P 1'
#
loop_
_entity.id
_entity.type
_entity.pdbx_description
1 polymer ?
#
loop_
_entity_poly.entity_id
_entity_poly.type
_entity_poly.pdbx_seq_one_letter_code
_entity_poly.pdbx_strand_id
1 'polypeptide(L)' 'MISHFQFQSIYENQQLPGWSFSFYFQKQKFTGIYHPDGAIDWTSVVPQKENESSLKGQIHELMLFHVYEK' A
#
# COMPACT_ATOMS: atom_id res chain seq x y z
N MET A 1 4.88 -11.39 -7.58
CA MET A 1 3.54 -10.87 -7.88
C MET A 1 2.77 -10.76 -6.58
N ILE A 2 2.21 -9.59 -6.29
CA ILE A 2 1.32 -9.39 -5.15
C ILE A 2 -0.05 -10.03 -5.41
N SER A 3 -0.69 -10.53 -4.37
CA SER A 3 -2.00 -11.18 -4.46
C SER A 3 -2.91 -10.72 -3.33
N HIS A 4 -4.22 -10.79 -3.57
CA HIS A 4 -5.25 -10.32 -2.63
C HIS A 4 -4.98 -8.89 -2.12
N PHE A 5 -4.66 -7.98 -3.05
CA PHE A 5 -4.48 -6.58 -2.71
C PHE A 5 -5.82 -5.96 -2.30
N GLN A 6 -5.86 -5.40 -1.11
CA GLN A 6 -7.00 -4.70 -0.56
C GLN A 6 -6.51 -3.34 -0.06
N PHE A 7 -7.32 -2.31 -0.26
CA PHE A 7 -7.08 -1.00 0.30
C PHE A 7 -8.37 -0.46 0.92
N GLN A 8 -8.22 0.35 1.95
CA GLN A 8 -9.30 1.01 2.65
C GLN A 8 -8.89 2.43 2.98
N SER A 9 -9.76 3.39 2.66
CA SER A 9 -9.60 4.76 3.11
C SER A 9 -9.66 4.80 4.64
N ILE A 10 -8.61 5.27 5.29
CA ILE A 10 -8.56 5.38 6.77
C ILE A 10 -9.20 6.68 7.27
N TYR A 11 -10.07 7.31 6.47
CA TYR A 11 -10.54 8.67 6.70
C TYR A 11 -12.03 8.74 7.05
N GLU A 12 -12.31 9.01 8.34
CA GLU A 12 -13.62 9.45 8.83
C GLU A 12 -13.55 10.80 9.60
N ASN A 13 -12.38 11.21 10.13
CA ASN A 13 -12.26 12.36 11.04
C ASN A 13 -10.98 13.21 10.85
N GLN A 14 -10.80 13.78 9.64
CA GLN A 14 -10.11 15.06 9.38
C GLN A 14 -8.60 15.27 9.66
N GLN A 15 -7.77 14.31 10.10
CA GLN A 15 -6.35 14.63 10.41
C GLN A 15 -5.21 14.01 9.58
N LEU A 16 -5.33 12.88 8.85
CA LEU A 16 -4.23 12.40 7.97
C LEU A 16 -4.67 11.70 6.67
N PRO A 17 -4.24 12.17 5.47
CA PRO A 17 -4.51 11.52 4.20
C PRO A 17 -3.65 10.28 4.02
N GLY A 18 -4.32 9.14 3.99
CA GLY A 18 -3.73 7.87 3.62
C GLY A 18 -4.78 6.82 3.33
N TRP A 19 -4.32 5.73 2.72
CA TRP A 19 -5.08 4.51 2.50
C TRP A 19 -4.33 3.37 3.17
N SER A 20 -4.98 2.70 4.12
CA SER A 20 -4.41 1.44 4.62
C SER A 20 -4.52 0.40 3.52
N PHE A 21 -3.44 -0.32 3.25
CA PHE A 21 -3.45 -1.42 2.31
C PHE A 21 -3.00 -2.72 2.98
N SER A 22 -3.42 -3.82 2.39
CA SER A 22 -2.93 -5.16 2.74
C SER A 22 -2.84 -6.05 1.52
N PHE A 23 -1.83 -6.90 1.48
CA PHE A 23 -1.63 -7.87 0.41
C PHE A 23 -0.84 -9.07 0.90
N TYR A 24 -0.80 -10.12 0.07
CA TYR A 24 0.06 -11.28 0.27
C TYR A 24 1.19 -11.31 -0.74
N PHE A 25 2.40 -11.57 -0.25
CA PHE A 25 3.59 -11.80 -1.05
C PHE A 25 4.39 -12.94 -0.43
N GLN A 26 4.78 -13.93 -1.23
CA GLN A 26 5.52 -15.11 -0.75
C GLN A 26 4.84 -15.82 0.44
N LYS A 27 3.51 -15.93 0.43
CA LYS A 27 2.68 -16.48 1.53
C LYS A 27 2.75 -15.69 2.85
N GLN A 28 3.37 -14.51 2.85
CA GLN A 28 3.40 -13.60 3.99
C GLN A 28 2.45 -12.42 3.75
N LYS A 29 1.71 -12.04 4.79
CA LYS A 29 0.82 -10.88 4.76
C LYS A 29 1.61 -9.61 5.06
N PHE A 30 1.52 -8.65 4.16
CA PHE A 30 2.08 -7.32 4.33
C PHE A 30 0.96 -6.31 4.48
N THR A 31 1.16 -5.34 5.37
CA THR A 31 0.22 -4.24 5.61
C THR A 31 0.99 -2.95 5.77
N GLY A 32 0.36 -1.86 5.37
CA GLY A 32 0.93 -0.52 5.49
C GLY A 32 -0.08 0.56 5.21
N ILE A 33 0.38 1.80 5.29
CA ILE A 33 -0.36 3.00 4.96
C ILE A 33 0.31 3.62 3.75
N TYR A 34 -0.47 3.83 2.70
CA TYR A 34 -0.05 4.56 1.51
C TYR A 34 -0.50 6.01 1.65
N HIS A 35 0.44 6.94 1.55
CA HIS A 35 0.20 8.37 1.61
C HIS A 35 -0.03 8.95 0.20
N PRO A 36 -0.79 10.05 0.06
CA PRO A 36 -1.03 10.69 -1.22
C PRO A 36 0.24 11.25 -1.87
N ASP A 37 1.29 11.52 -1.10
CA ASP A 37 2.59 11.94 -1.66
C ASP A 37 3.37 10.76 -2.28
N GLY A 38 2.91 9.53 -2.07
CA GLY A 38 3.56 8.30 -2.50
C GLY A 38 4.41 7.63 -1.42
N ALA A 39 4.52 8.19 -0.22
CA ALA A 39 5.16 7.52 0.90
C ALA A 39 4.38 6.28 1.33
N ILE A 40 5.12 5.26 1.77
CA ILE A 40 4.56 4.02 2.30
C ILE A 40 5.13 3.76 3.69
N ASP A 41 4.24 3.73 4.66
CA ASP A 41 4.53 3.36 6.05
C ASP A 41 4.12 1.91 6.28
N TRP A 42 5.11 1.03 6.38
CA TRP A 42 4.86 -0.39 6.66
C TRP A 42 4.46 -0.58 8.13
N THR A 43 3.28 -1.15 8.36
CA THR A 43 2.77 -1.45 9.71
C THR A 43 3.01 -2.89 10.13
N SER A 44 3.42 -3.75 9.19
CA SER A 44 3.81 -5.14 9.41
C SER A 44 5.33 -5.30 9.17
N VAL A 45 5.77 -6.52 8.85
CA VAL A 45 7.13 -6.83 8.41
C VAL A 45 7.50 -5.94 7.24
N VAL A 46 8.60 -5.20 7.41
CA VAL A 46 9.21 -4.42 6.33
C VAL A 46 9.79 -5.42 5.32
N PRO A 47 9.39 -5.36 4.04
CA PRO A 47 9.98 -6.23 3.02
C PRO A 47 11.49 -5.95 2.89
N GLN A 48 12.25 -6.96 2.47
CA GLN A 48 13.69 -6.78 2.20
C GLN A 48 13.88 -5.66 1.17
N LYS A 49 14.93 -4.84 1.33
CA LYS A 49 15.21 -3.68 0.45
C LYS A 49 15.15 -3.99 -1.05
N GLU A 50 15.60 -5.18 -1.44
CA GLU A 50 15.57 -5.67 -2.82
C GLU A 50 14.13 -5.79 -3.37
N ASN A 51 13.18 -6.22 -2.53
CA ASN A 51 11.77 -6.34 -2.88
C ASN A 51 10.99 -5.06 -2.58
N GLU A 52 11.43 -4.24 -1.62
CA GLU A 52 10.75 -3.03 -1.18
C GLU A 52 10.49 -2.09 -2.36
N SER A 53 11.51 -1.80 -3.18
CA SER A 53 11.35 -0.90 -4.33
C SER A 53 10.33 -1.45 -5.35
N SER A 54 10.36 -2.76 -5.62
CA SER A 54 9.42 -3.39 -6.55
C SER A 54 7.99 -3.41 -6.01
N LEU A 55 7.83 -3.66 -4.71
CA LEU A 55 6.53 -3.66 -4.04
C LEU A 55 5.94 -2.24 -3.99
N LYS A 56 6.76 -1.23 -3.63
CA LYS A 56 6.34 0.18 -3.64
C LYS A 56 5.84 0.61 -5.02
N GLY A 57 6.56 0.26 -6.09
CA GLY A 57 6.13 0.54 -7.47
C GLY A 57 4.77 -0.10 -7.80
N GLN A 58 4.61 -1.40 -7.52
CA GLN A 58 3.35 -2.11 -7.77
C GLN A 58 2.18 -1.54 -6.96
N ILE A 59 2.40 -1.17 -5.69
CA ILE A 59 1.36 -0.55 -4.84
C ILE A 59 0.99 0.83 -5.40
N HIS A 60 1.98 1.63 -5.81
CA HIS A 60 1.78 2.96 -6.38
C HIS A 60 0.93 2.89 -7.66
N GLU A 61 1.27 1.98 -8.58
CA GLU A 61 0.48 1.74 -9.79
C GLU A 61 -0.95 1.31 -9.45
N LEU A 62 -1.13 0.33 -8.57
CA LEU A 62 -2.46 -0.14 -8.15
C LEU A 62 -3.30 0.98 -7.53
N MET A 63 -2.69 1.81 -6.69
CA MET A 63 -3.35 2.97 -6.09
C MET A 63 -3.69 4.02 -7.13
N LEU A 64 -2.80 4.34 -8.08
CA LEU A 64 -3.10 5.26 -9.19
C LEU A 64 -4.32 4.80 -9.99
N PHE A 65 -4.34 3.53 -10.38
CA PHE A 65 -5.46 2.93 -11.12
C PHE A 65 -6.78 2.93 -10.34
N HIS A 66 -6.77 2.84 -9.01
CA HIS A 66 -8.00 2.80 -8.22
C HIS A 66 -8.44 4.15 -7.67
N VAL A 67 -7.51 5.09 -7.45
CA VAL A 67 -7.77 6.37 -6.80
C VAL A 67 -7.95 7.50 -7.82
N TYR A 68 -7.24 7.47 -8.95
CA TYR A 68 -7.20 8.60 -9.89
C TYR A 68 -7.85 8.34 -11.25
N GLU A 69 -8.08 7.08 -11.65
CA GLU A 69 -8.94 6.79 -12.80
C GLU A 69 -10.41 6.96 -12.38
N LYS A 70 -10.97 8.14 -12.63
CA LYS A 70 -12.38 8.46 -12.52
C LYS A 70 -12.85 9.26 -13.72
#